data_AF-A0ABD3RZK4-F1
#
_entry.id   AF-A0ABD3RZK4-F1
#
_cell.length_a   1.000
_cell.length_b   1.000
_cell.length_c   1.000
_cell.angle_alpha   90.00
_cell.angle_beta   90.00
_cell.angle_gamma   90.00
#
_symmetry.space_group_name_H-M   'P 1'
#
loop_
_entity.id
_entity.type
_entity.pdbx_description
1 polymer ?
#
loop_
_entity_poly.entity_id
_entity_poly.type
_entity_poly.pdbx_seq_one_letter_code
_entity_poly.pdbx_strand_id
1 'polypeptide(L)'
;DRQSTTTLLSLLSLLIANTYYLHISRWIECYRAGAEVESNFSSIFALLFKVHIKVARCGSRIDTPDGEKNEVKMISMIMILNQKGEIMMSRQYRDDVSRVAADSFRIQVIAAKEASSQPPIKRIENCSFLYTRHLNMYFVALTKSNVNPALVFEYLFQKIRILKAYLGEDFEENSMKNNMTLIYELMDETMDFGYPQNCAVDVLRLYINLGNVKPQDEPTPEQLTKQITGAIDWRREGIRYKKNEVYIDILESVNLLISSTGGVLRSEVTGRVQMNTKLTGMPECKFGLNDKLVIEKESSAGRKKSGVEIDDCTFHRCVRLGKFDTDRTITFIPPDGEFELMRYRVNDNVNIPFRLIPAVQEEGQTKCSINLKVIANFSEKLFATHVVIKIPVPKNTSKSKIKNSFGRAKYEPEQNAIVWRIKRFPGKAECMLSADLELVRTVRPKAWARPPISVEFQVPMFTASGVHVRFLRVYDKAGYHTNRWVRYITKAGGYQIKI
;
A
#
# COMPACT_ATOMS: atom_id res chain seq x y z
N ASP A 1 36.21 -26.61 -6.33
CA ASP A 1 35.76 -25.24 -6.01
C ASP A 1 35.04 -24.43 -7.10
N ARG A 2 35.11 -24.79 -8.39
CA ARG A 2 34.26 -24.14 -9.42
C ARG A 2 32.93 -24.83 -9.70
N GLN A 3 32.84 -26.16 -9.58
CA GLN A 3 31.57 -26.87 -9.81
C GLN A 3 30.55 -26.64 -8.69
N SER A 4 31.00 -26.51 -7.44
CA SER A 4 30.15 -26.30 -6.25
C SER A 4 29.48 -24.91 -6.25
N THR A 5 30.15 -23.90 -6.79
CA THR A 5 29.63 -22.53 -6.91
C THR A 5 28.58 -22.42 -8.01
N THR A 6 28.71 -23.16 -9.11
CA THR A 6 27.70 -23.22 -10.17
C THR A 6 26.41 -23.93 -9.71
N THR A 7 26.53 -25.00 -8.91
CA THR A 7 25.37 -25.70 -8.33
C THR A 7 24.65 -24.86 -7.28
N LEU A 8 25.39 -24.10 -6.47
CA LEU A 8 24.82 -23.14 -5.52
C LEU A 8 24.08 -22.00 -6.22
N LEU A 9 24.60 -21.48 -7.33
CA LEU A 9 23.94 -20.45 -8.14
C LEU A 9 22.68 -20.97 -8.84
N SER A 10 22.69 -22.22 -9.33
CA SER A 10 21.49 -22.84 -9.92
C SER A 10 20.42 -23.16 -8.87
N LEU A 11 20.82 -23.56 -7.66
CA LEU A 11 19.89 -23.77 -6.56
C LEU A 11 19.31 -22.44 -6.05
N LEU A 12 20.12 -21.37 -6.00
CA LEU A 12 19.64 -20.02 -5.68
C LEU A 12 18.67 -19.52 -6.75
N SER A 13 18.93 -19.75 -8.04
CA SER A 13 18.03 -19.31 -9.11
C SER A 13 16.70 -20.06 -9.10
N LEU A 14 16.71 -21.36 -8.78
CA LEU A 14 15.50 -22.18 -8.57
C LEU A 14 14.71 -21.74 -7.34
N LEU A 15 15.38 -21.43 -6.23
CA LEU A 15 14.74 -20.87 -5.03
C LEU A 15 14.13 -19.50 -5.31
N ILE A 16 14.86 -18.61 -6.00
CA ILE A 16 14.34 -17.30 -6.41
C ILE A 16 13.14 -17.48 -7.35
N ALA A 17 13.20 -18.37 -8.34
CA ALA A 17 12.09 -18.63 -9.26
C ALA A 17 10.83 -19.16 -8.55
N ASN A 18 10.98 -20.09 -7.59
CA ASN A 18 9.86 -20.60 -6.80
C ASN A 18 9.26 -19.53 -5.87
N THR A 19 10.11 -18.66 -5.30
CA THR A 19 9.64 -17.53 -4.47
C THR A 19 8.93 -16.48 -5.33
N TYR A 20 9.43 -16.21 -6.54
CA TYR A 20 8.76 -15.38 -7.55
C TYR A 20 7.38 -15.91 -7.93
N TYR A 21 7.25 -17.22 -8.19
CA TYR A 21 6.01 -17.84 -8.61
C TYR A 21 4.92 -17.77 -7.52
N LEU A 22 5.32 -17.95 -6.25
CA LEU A 22 4.41 -17.87 -5.11
C LEU A 22 3.89 -16.43 -4.88
N HIS A 23 4.77 -15.43 -5.00
CA HIS A 23 4.40 -14.03 -4.82
C HIS A 23 3.59 -13.47 -5.99
N ILE A 24 3.91 -13.86 -7.23
CA ILE A 24 3.13 -13.49 -8.42
C ILE A 24 1.73 -14.12 -8.35
N SER A 25 1.61 -15.39 -7.95
CA SER A 25 0.30 -16.05 -7.78
C SER A 25 -0.56 -15.34 -6.72
N ARG A 26 0.01 -15.00 -5.55
CA ARG A 26 -0.71 -14.22 -4.52
C ARG A 26 -1.08 -12.81 -4.97
N TRP A 27 -0.22 -12.15 -5.75
CA TRP A 27 -0.51 -10.83 -6.31
C TRP A 27 -1.65 -10.87 -7.36
N ILE A 28 -1.67 -11.90 -8.22
CA ILE A 28 -2.76 -12.16 -9.17
C ILE A 28 -4.09 -12.39 -8.44
N GLU A 29 -4.08 -13.11 -7.32
CA GLU A 29 -5.27 -13.29 -6.47
C GLU A 29 -5.76 -11.98 -5.86
N CYS A 30 -4.86 -11.12 -5.37
CA CYS A 30 -5.22 -9.79 -4.84
C CYS A 30 -5.78 -8.85 -5.92
N TYR A 31 -5.21 -8.87 -7.13
CA TYR A 31 -5.71 -8.08 -8.27
C TYR A 31 -7.11 -8.55 -8.71
N ARG A 32 -7.36 -9.87 -8.79
CA ARG A 32 -8.68 -10.43 -9.10
C ARG A 32 -9.75 -10.09 -8.06
N ALA A 33 -9.36 -9.83 -6.82
CA ALA A 33 -10.28 -9.47 -5.74
C ALA A 33 -10.73 -7.99 -5.75
N GLY A 34 -10.23 -7.17 -6.69
CA GLY A 34 -10.59 -5.76 -6.80
C GLY A 34 -10.12 -4.88 -5.64
N ALA A 35 -9.15 -5.37 -4.85
CA ALA A 35 -8.52 -4.59 -3.80
C ALA A 35 -7.50 -3.62 -4.42
N GLU A 36 -7.45 -2.36 -3.94
CA GLU A 36 -6.32 -1.48 -4.22
C GLU A 36 -5.04 -2.19 -3.76
N VAL A 37 -4.17 -2.52 -4.72
CA VAL A 37 -2.85 -3.10 -4.43
C VAL A 37 -1.98 -1.96 -3.86
N GLU A 38 -2.20 -1.61 -2.60
CA GLU A 38 -1.32 -0.70 -1.88
C GLU A 38 0.03 -1.37 -1.61
N SER A 39 1.11 -0.72 -2.04
CA SER A 39 2.50 -0.57 -1.51
C SER A 39 3.26 -1.69 -0.77
N ASN A 40 2.65 -2.83 -0.43
CA ASN A 40 3.20 -3.85 0.47
C ASN A 40 4.37 -4.66 -0.12
N PHE A 41 4.75 -4.44 -1.37
CA PHE A 41 5.77 -5.25 -2.05
C PHE A 41 7.15 -4.56 -2.14
N SER A 42 7.25 -3.26 -1.80
CA SER A 42 8.44 -2.43 -2.06
C SER A 42 9.77 -2.95 -1.45
N SER A 43 9.78 -3.53 -0.25
CA SER A 43 11.03 -3.81 0.47
C SER A 43 11.74 -5.11 0.07
N ILE A 44 11.02 -6.18 -0.25
CA ILE A 44 11.62 -7.42 -0.80
C ILE A 44 12.12 -7.16 -2.23
N PHE A 45 11.40 -6.34 -3.00
CA PHE A 45 11.84 -5.91 -4.32
C PHE A 45 13.05 -4.98 -4.28
N ALA A 46 13.21 -4.11 -3.25
CA ALA A 46 14.41 -3.28 -3.10
C ALA A 46 15.69 -4.11 -2.83
N LEU A 47 15.57 -5.27 -2.17
CA LEU A 47 16.68 -6.19 -1.97
C LEU A 47 17.07 -6.88 -3.29
N LEU A 48 16.07 -7.33 -4.06
CA LEU A 48 16.25 -7.87 -5.41
C LEU A 48 16.77 -6.81 -6.41
N PHE A 49 16.37 -5.54 -6.24
CA PHE A 49 16.83 -4.38 -7.00
C PHE A 49 18.34 -4.17 -6.85
N LYS A 50 18.87 -4.31 -5.62
CA LYS A 50 20.32 -4.24 -5.37
C LYS A 50 21.07 -5.43 -5.96
N VAL A 51 20.50 -6.63 -5.94
CA VAL A 51 21.15 -7.82 -6.53
C VAL A 51 21.16 -7.72 -8.07
N HIS A 52 20.03 -7.37 -8.69
CA HIS A 52 19.92 -7.29 -10.15
C HIS A 52 20.69 -6.11 -10.74
N ILE A 53 20.67 -4.93 -10.10
CA ILE A 53 21.49 -3.79 -10.54
C ILE A 53 22.97 -4.06 -10.31
N LYS A 54 23.37 -4.79 -9.27
CA LYS A 54 24.78 -5.14 -9.05
C LYS A 54 25.26 -6.21 -10.04
N VAL A 55 24.38 -7.10 -10.50
CA VAL A 55 24.64 -8.05 -11.61
C VAL A 55 24.59 -7.37 -12.99
N ALA A 56 23.86 -6.26 -13.14
CA ALA A 56 23.84 -5.45 -14.37
C ALA A 56 25.00 -4.43 -14.44
N ARG A 57 25.43 -3.85 -13.30
CA ARG A 57 26.56 -2.90 -13.20
C ARG A 57 27.92 -3.58 -13.10
N CYS A 58 28.01 -4.68 -12.36
CA CYS A 58 29.16 -5.56 -12.46
C CYS A 58 28.89 -6.35 -13.72
N GLY A 59 29.52 -6.02 -14.85
CA GLY A 59 29.38 -6.78 -16.09
C GLY A 59 29.88 -8.21 -15.90
N SER A 60 29.10 -9.03 -15.19
CA SER A 60 29.33 -10.45 -15.05
C SER A 60 29.06 -11.04 -16.42
N ARG A 61 30.14 -11.17 -17.17
CA ARG A 61 30.30 -12.05 -18.32
C ARG A 61 29.74 -13.41 -17.93
N ILE A 62 28.52 -13.69 -18.34
CA ILE A 62 28.02 -15.05 -18.42
C ILE A 62 28.38 -15.48 -19.84
N ASP A 63 29.59 -16.03 -19.98
CA ASP A 63 30.04 -16.64 -21.23
C ASP A 63 29.18 -17.90 -21.44
N THR A 64 28.20 -17.84 -22.34
CA THR A 64 27.59 -19.04 -22.93
C THR A 64 28.54 -19.63 -23.98
N PRO A 65 28.52 -20.96 -24.21
CA PRO A 65 29.45 -21.62 -25.13
C PRO A 65 29.34 -21.12 -26.59
N ASP A 66 28.22 -20.49 -26.93
CA ASP A 66 27.98 -19.83 -28.20
C ASP A 66 28.09 -18.32 -27.99
N GLY A 67 29.06 -17.69 -28.66
CA GLY A 67 29.49 -16.29 -28.47
C GLY A 67 28.48 -15.20 -28.86
N GLU A 68 27.18 -15.42 -28.67
CA GLU A 68 26.17 -14.37 -28.78
C GLU A 68 26.10 -13.54 -27.50
N LYS A 69 26.43 -12.24 -27.64
CA LYS A 69 26.23 -11.23 -26.60
C LYS A 69 24.74 -11.07 -26.31
N ASN A 70 24.20 -11.83 -25.36
CA ASN A 70 22.84 -11.60 -24.89
C ASN A 70 22.80 -10.35 -24.00
N GLU A 71 22.66 -9.20 -24.64
CA GLU A 71 22.31 -7.94 -23.98
C GLU A 71 20.98 -8.13 -23.24
N VAL A 72 20.92 -7.77 -21.96
CA VAL A 72 19.69 -7.89 -21.17
C VAL A 72 18.66 -6.91 -21.74
N LYS A 73 17.75 -7.42 -22.57
CA LYS A 73 16.69 -6.62 -23.18
C LYS A 73 15.61 -6.32 -22.14
N MET A 74 15.34 -5.04 -21.87
CA MET A 74 14.37 -4.57 -20.87
C MET A 74 13.06 -4.11 -21.52
N ILE A 75 12.43 -3.04 -21.01
CA ILE A 75 11.17 -2.51 -21.53
C ILE A 75 11.41 -1.91 -22.92
N SER A 76 10.54 -2.23 -23.88
CA SER A 76 10.68 -1.79 -25.26
C SER A 76 9.91 -0.49 -25.54
N MET A 77 8.68 -0.40 -25.04
CA MET A 77 7.81 0.75 -25.26
C MET A 77 6.84 0.92 -24.09
N ILE A 78 6.57 2.17 -23.73
CA ILE A 78 5.48 2.55 -22.82
C ILE A 78 4.39 3.25 -23.64
N MET A 79 3.14 2.82 -23.46
CA MET A 79 1.97 3.45 -24.05
C MET A 79 0.96 3.84 -22.98
N ILE A 80 0.30 4.97 -23.22
CA ILE A 80 -0.82 5.45 -22.41
C ILE A 80 -2.03 5.50 -23.34
N LEU A 81 -3.03 4.70 -23.03
CA LEU A 81 -4.24 4.54 -23.83
C LEU A 81 -5.46 5.08 -23.09
N ASN A 82 -6.43 5.61 -23.82
CA ASN A 82 -7.72 5.99 -23.23
C ASN A 82 -8.64 4.76 -23.03
N GLN A 83 -9.85 4.98 -22.50
CA GLN A 83 -10.84 3.92 -22.26
C GLN A 83 -11.26 3.19 -23.54
N LYS A 84 -11.16 3.84 -24.70
CA LYS A 84 -11.47 3.26 -26.03
C LYS A 84 -10.29 2.48 -26.63
N GLY A 85 -9.11 2.55 -26.01
CA GLY A 85 -7.88 1.92 -26.50
C GLY A 85 -7.16 2.72 -27.57
N GLU A 86 -7.45 4.00 -27.72
CA GLU A 86 -6.69 4.89 -28.59
C GLU A 86 -5.41 5.34 -27.88
N ILE A 87 -4.30 5.41 -28.63
CA ILE A 87 -3.02 5.85 -28.09
C ILE A 87 -3.09 7.36 -27.82
N MET A 88 -3.04 7.74 -26.55
CA MET A 88 -2.89 9.14 -26.16
C MET A 88 -1.42 9.56 -26.26
N MET A 89 -0.53 8.73 -25.71
CA MET A 89 0.92 8.94 -25.73
C MET A 89 1.64 7.62 -25.88
N SER A 90 2.79 7.63 -26.56
CA SER A 90 3.65 6.46 -26.67
C SER A 90 5.11 6.90 -26.73
N ARG A 91 5.95 6.24 -25.92
CA ARG A 91 7.39 6.42 -25.94
C ARG A 91 8.06 5.07 -26.18
N GLN A 92 8.79 5.01 -27.29
CA GLN A 92 9.57 3.86 -27.69
C GLN A 92 11.00 4.05 -27.19
N TYR A 93 11.52 3.05 -26.49
CA TYR A 93 12.88 3.03 -25.97
C TYR A 93 13.78 2.05 -26.73
N ARG A 94 13.17 1.11 -27.48
CA ARG A 94 13.86 0.11 -28.30
C ARG A 94 13.13 -0.10 -29.63
N ASP A 95 13.87 -0.46 -30.66
CA ASP A 95 13.36 -0.62 -32.03
C ASP A 95 12.67 -1.96 -32.30
N ASP A 96 12.46 -2.78 -31.28
CA ASP A 96 11.93 -4.14 -31.41
C ASP A 96 10.40 -4.22 -31.43
N VAL A 97 9.68 -3.20 -30.99
CA VAL A 97 8.21 -3.17 -30.93
C VAL A 97 7.65 -1.96 -31.67
N SER A 98 6.57 -2.16 -32.43
CA SER A 98 5.88 -1.10 -33.17
C SER A 98 4.58 -0.67 -32.48
N ARG A 99 4.12 0.56 -32.77
CA ARG A 99 2.83 1.11 -32.34
C ARG A 99 1.63 0.29 -32.81
N VAL A 100 1.78 -0.50 -33.89
CA VAL A 100 0.74 -1.42 -34.39
C VAL A 100 0.33 -2.44 -33.33
N ALA A 101 1.23 -2.79 -32.39
CA ALA A 101 0.94 -3.67 -31.28
C ALA A 101 -0.20 -3.15 -30.36
N ALA A 102 -0.49 -1.84 -30.39
CA ALA A 102 -1.61 -1.25 -29.66
C ALA A 102 -2.97 -1.72 -30.16
N ASP A 103 -3.12 -2.00 -31.47
CA ASP A 103 -4.37 -2.50 -32.03
C ASP A 103 -4.68 -3.90 -31.51
N SER A 104 -3.66 -4.77 -31.49
CA SER A 104 -3.76 -6.12 -30.91
C SER A 104 -4.17 -6.06 -29.43
N PHE A 105 -3.61 -5.12 -28.67
CA PHE A 105 -3.99 -4.89 -27.26
C PHE A 105 -5.43 -4.40 -27.11
N ARG A 106 -5.85 -3.41 -27.91
CA ARG A 106 -7.21 -2.86 -27.88
C ARG A 106 -8.25 -3.94 -28.15
N ILE A 107 -8.04 -4.77 -29.16
CA ILE A 107 -8.98 -5.83 -29.54
C ILE A 107 -9.05 -6.91 -28.45
N GLN A 108 -7.90 -7.40 -27.98
CA GLN A 108 -7.86 -8.57 -27.10
C GLN A 108 -8.09 -8.27 -25.62
N VAL A 109 -7.84 -7.05 -25.17
CA VAL A 109 -7.93 -6.70 -23.73
C VAL A 109 -9.07 -5.72 -23.47
N ILE A 110 -9.14 -4.63 -24.23
CA ILE A 110 -10.12 -3.56 -23.98
C ILE A 110 -11.50 -3.94 -24.53
N ALA A 111 -11.58 -4.36 -25.80
CA ALA A 111 -12.85 -4.72 -26.43
C ALA A 111 -13.46 -6.00 -25.83
N ALA A 112 -12.61 -6.94 -25.39
CA ALA A 112 -13.05 -8.14 -24.69
C ALA A 112 -13.65 -7.87 -23.29
N LYS A 113 -13.58 -6.62 -22.78
CA LYS A 113 -13.94 -6.23 -21.40
C LYS A 113 -13.29 -7.10 -20.32
N GLU A 114 -12.16 -7.72 -20.67
CA GLU A 114 -11.44 -8.68 -19.85
C GLU A 114 -10.50 -7.99 -18.84
N ALA A 115 -10.32 -6.67 -18.95
CA ALA A 115 -9.39 -5.89 -18.14
C ALA A 115 -9.57 -6.04 -16.60
N SER A 116 -10.78 -6.36 -16.14
CA SER A 116 -11.10 -6.56 -14.71
C SER A 116 -11.09 -8.03 -14.25
N SER A 117 -11.10 -9.00 -15.17
CA SER A 117 -11.24 -10.43 -14.84
C SER A 117 -9.97 -11.24 -15.16
N GLN A 118 -9.19 -10.79 -16.14
CA GLN A 118 -7.96 -11.43 -16.60
C GLN A 118 -6.71 -10.88 -15.91
N PRO A 119 -5.60 -11.65 -15.88
CA PRO A 119 -4.35 -11.17 -15.31
C PRO A 119 -3.83 -9.94 -16.06
N PRO A 120 -3.16 -9.00 -15.37
CA PRO A 120 -2.66 -7.75 -15.96
C PRO A 120 -1.42 -7.94 -16.87
N ILE A 121 -1.10 -9.19 -17.21
CA ILE A 121 -0.06 -9.57 -18.16
C ILE A 121 -0.73 -10.40 -19.25
N LYS A 122 -0.67 -9.93 -20.49
CA LYS A 122 -1.16 -10.65 -21.66
C LYS A 122 -0.05 -10.80 -22.68
N ARG A 123 0.15 -12.00 -23.21
CA ARG A 123 1.09 -12.24 -24.31
C ARG A 123 0.31 -12.33 -25.62
N ILE A 124 0.66 -11.48 -26.59
CA ILE A 124 0.03 -11.39 -27.90
C ILE A 124 1.14 -11.31 -28.95
N GLU A 125 1.12 -12.16 -29.98
CA GLU A 125 2.04 -12.09 -31.14
C GLU A 125 3.53 -11.92 -30.74
N ASN A 126 3.99 -12.76 -29.79
CA ASN A 126 5.34 -12.73 -29.21
C ASN A 126 5.74 -11.44 -28.46
N CYS A 127 4.79 -10.55 -28.17
CA CYS A 127 4.97 -9.42 -27.28
C CYS A 127 4.23 -9.66 -25.96
N SER A 128 4.85 -9.30 -24.85
CA SER A 128 4.23 -9.28 -23.53
C SER A 128 3.75 -7.86 -23.24
N PHE A 129 2.46 -7.75 -22.90
CA PHE A 129 1.79 -6.52 -22.50
C PHE A 129 1.53 -6.58 -21.01
N LEU A 130 2.18 -5.69 -20.26
CA LEU A 130 1.99 -5.53 -18.83
C LEU A 130 1.26 -4.21 -18.62
N TYR A 131 0.06 -4.24 -18.05
CA TYR A 131 -0.75 -3.03 -17.95
C TYR A 131 -1.37 -2.83 -16.58
N THR A 132 -1.53 -1.57 -16.22
CA THR A 132 -2.28 -1.13 -15.05
C THR A 132 -3.27 -0.05 -15.47
N ARG A 133 -4.28 0.20 -14.64
CA ARG A 133 -5.33 1.17 -14.92
C ARG A 133 -5.30 2.29 -13.89
N HIS A 134 -5.37 3.53 -14.37
CA HIS A 134 -5.61 4.70 -13.54
C HIS A 134 -6.80 5.47 -14.11
N LEU A 135 -7.88 5.60 -13.33
CA LEU A 135 -9.16 6.13 -13.79
C LEU A 135 -9.60 5.48 -15.12
N ASN A 136 -9.78 6.29 -16.16
CA ASN A 136 -10.21 5.87 -17.49
C ASN A 136 -9.03 5.67 -18.48
N MET A 137 -7.80 5.54 -17.97
CA MET A 137 -6.59 5.36 -18.77
C MET A 137 -5.88 4.05 -18.45
N TYR A 138 -5.25 3.48 -19.48
CA TYR A 138 -4.40 2.29 -19.37
C TYR A 138 -2.94 2.68 -19.56
N PHE A 139 -2.12 2.31 -18.59
CA PHE A 139 -0.66 2.41 -18.67
C PHE A 139 -0.13 1.05 -19.05
N VAL A 140 0.46 0.94 -20.24
CA VAL A 140 0.86 -0.33 -20.85
C VAL A 140 2.35 -0.32 -21.14
N ALA A 141 3.09 -1.29 -20.60
CA ALA A 141 4.46 -1.58 -20.96
C ALA A 141 4.52 -2.78 -21.89
N LEU A 142 5.31 -2.65 -22.96
CA LEU A 142 5.51 -3.67 -23.97
C LEU A 142 6.95 -4.14 -23.96
N THR A 143 7.11 -5.44 -24.12
CA THR A 143 8.43 -6.08 -24.20
C THR A 143 8.35 -7.40 -24.97
N LYS A 144 9.37 -7.68 -25.78
CA LYS A 144 9.54 -8.99 -26.43
C LYS A 144 10.42 -9.94 -25.63
N SER A 145 11.18 -9.42 -24.68
CA SER A 145 12.11 -10.18 -23.86
C SER A 145 11.48 -10.66 -22.56
N ASN A 146 12.17 -11.61 -21.91
CA ASN A 146 11.79 -12.09 -20.60
C ASN A 146 12.27 -11.12 -19.51
N VAL A 147 11.50 -10.06 -19.28
CA VAL A 147 11.78 -9.07 -18.23
C VAL A 147 11.17 -9.49 -16.89
N ASN A 148 11.73 -8.99 -15.79
CA ASN A 148 11.10 -9.11 -14.48
C ASN A 148 9.78 -8.31 -14.44
N PRO A 149 8.60 -8.98 -14.38
CA PRO A 149 7.31 -8.29 -14.43
C PRO A 149 7.11 -7.32 -13.26
N ALA A 150 7.65 -7.65 -12.09
CA ALA A 150 7.49 -6.82 -10.90
C ALA A 150 8.22 -5.48 -11.04
N LEU A 151 9.37 -5.45 -11.70
CA LEU A 151 10.08 -4.20 -11.99
C LEU A 151 9.24 -3.30 -12.92
N VAL A 152 8.62 -3.90 -13.93
CA VAL A 152 7.77 -3.18 -14.87
C VAL A 152 6.57 -2.59 -14.14
N PHE A 153 5.89 -3.37 -13.30
CA PHE A 153 4.75 -2.87 -12.52
C PHE A 153 5.16 -1.79 -11.52
N GLU A 154 6.27 -1.96 -10.80
CA GLU A 154 6.78 -0.93 -9.89
C GLU A 154 7.06 0.38 -10.64
N TYR A 155 7.68 0.31 -11.81
CA TYR A 155 7.87 1.48 -12.66
C TYR A 155 6.55 2.11 -13.11
N LEU A 156 5.57 1.31 -13.55
CA LEU A 156 4.25 1.83 -13.97
C LEU A 156 3.52 2.52 -12.80
N PHE A 157 3.53 1.93 -11.61
CA PHE A 157 2.94 2.53 -10.41
C PHE A 157 3.68 3.81 -9.99
N GLN A 158 5.01 3.79 -10.01
CA GLN A 158 5.81 4.95 -9.69
C GLN A 158 5.63 6.07 -10.73
N LYS A 159 5.44 5.73 -12.00
CA LYS A 159 5.12 6.69 -13.07
C LYS A 159 3.78 7.37 -12.81
N ILE A 160 2.74 6.60 -12.43
CA ILE A 160 1.44 7.15 -12.03
C ILE A 160 1.62 8.07 -10.82
N ARG A 161 2.42 7.68 -9.83
CA ARG A 161 2.70 8.52 -8.64
C ARG A 161 3.41 9.83 -8.99
N ILE A 162 4.37 9.81 -9.92
CA ILE A 162 5.02 11.01 -10.43
C ILE A 162 3.98 11.91 -11.13
N LEU A 163 3.17 11.35 -12.02
CA LEU A 163 2.13 12.12 -12.71
C LEU A 163 1.13 12.73 -11.74
N LYS A 164 0.70 11.99 -10.70
CA LYS A 164 -0.15 12.51 -9.62
C LYS A 164 0.47 13.71 -8.92
N ALA A 165 1.77 13.66 -8.66
CA ALA A 165 2.47 14.75 -7.99
C ALA A 165 2.61 16.01 -8.87
N TYR A 166 2.63 15.88 -10.19
CA TYR A 166 2.74 17.03 -11.12
C TYR A 166 1.38 17.57 -11.59
N LEU A 167 0.42 16.68 -11.83
CA LEU A 167 -0.88 16.99 -12.46
C LEU A 167 -2.07 16.96 -11.49
N GLY A 168 -1.86 16.48 -10.25
CA GLY A 168 -2.92 16.27 -9.25
C GLY A 168 -3.36 14.80 -9.13
N GLU A 169 -4.02 14.45 -8.03
CA GLU A 169 -4.39 13.06 -7.70
C GLU A 169 -5.31 12.38 -8.74
N ASP A 170 -6.22 13.15 -9.33
CA ASP A 170 -7.24 12.67 -10.28
C ASP A 170 -7.00 13.25 -11.69
N PHE A 171 -5.81 13.02 -12.25
CA PHE A 171 -5.50 13.52 -13.58
C PHE A 171 -6.25 12.74 -14.67
N GLU A 172 -6.95 13.47 -15.54
CA GLU A 172 -7.75 12.92 -16.63
C GLU A 172 -7.06 13.04 -17.99
N GLU A 173 -7.72 12.56 -19.05
CA GLU A 173 -7.22 12.61 -20.43
C GLU A 173 -6.87 14.03 -20.88
N ASN A 174 -7.67 15.03 -20.51
CA ASN A 174 -7.41 16.43 -20.86
C ASN A 174 -6.15 16.97 -20.17
N SER A 175 -5.94 16.63 -18.90
CA SER A 175 -4.73 17.01 -18.15
C SER A 175 -3.47 16.44 -18.80
N MET A 176 -3.55 15.21 -19.32
CA MET A 176 -2.44 14.58 -20.04
C MET A 176 -2.14 15.26 -21.38
N LYS A 177 -3.18 15.60 -22.16
CA LYS A 177 -3.01 16.29 -23.45
C LYS A 177 -2.42 17.69 -23.29
N ASN A 178 -2.88 18.44 -22.29
CA ASN A 178 -2.41 19.81 -22.04
C ASN A 178 -0.95 19.86 -21.56
N ASN A 179 -0.43 18.77 -20.99
CA ASN A 179 0.92 18.69 -20.42
C ASN A 179 1.81 17.67 -21.14
N MET A 180 1.57 17.42 -22.43
CA MET A 180 2.24 16.36 -23.20
C MET A 180 3.77 16.52 -23.22
N THR A 181 4.27 17.75 -23.36
CA THR A 181 5.72 18.05 -23.34
C THR A 181 6.37 17.65 -22.02
N LEU A 182 5.79 18.08 -20.90
CA LEU A 182 6.26 17.72 -19.56
C LEU A 182 6.28 16.20 -19.37
N ILE A 183 5.27 15.50 -19.87
CA ILE A 183 5.17 14.05 -19.69
C ILE A 183 6.25 13.33 -20.49
N TYR A 184 6.57 13.78 -21.70
CA TYR A 184 7.69 13.24 -22.48
C TYR A 184 9.04 13.49 -21.80
N GLU A 185 9.28 14.69 -21.28
CA GLU A 185 10.48 14.98 -20.48
C GLU A 185 10.59 14.05 -19.28
N LEU A 186 9.49 13.88 -18.53
CA LEU A 186 9.44 12.92 -17.42
C LEU A 186 9.65 11.47 -17.89
N MET A 187 9.24 11.10 -19.11
CA MET A 187 9.44 9.73 -19.64
C MET A 187 10.90 9.47 -19.99
N ASP A 188 11.61 10.47 -20.51
CA ASP A 188 13.01 10.36 -20.88
C ASP A 188 13.92 10.41 -19.65
N GLU A 189 13.59 11.23 -18.64
CA GLU A 189 14.40 11.33 -17.41
C GLU A 189 14.23 10.11 -16.48
N THR A 190 13.04 9.48 -16.49
CA THR A 190 12.76 8.34 -15.60
C THR A 190 13.14 6.98 -16.20
N MET A 191 13.40 6.91 -17.50
CA MET A 191 13.79 5.67 -18.17
C MET A 191 14.72 5.94 -19.34
N ASP A 192 15.82 5.21 -19.40
CA ASP A 192 16.76 5.24 -20.52
C ASP A 192 16.93 3.84 -21.11
N PHE A 193 16.76 3.69 -22.42
CA PHE A 193 16.86 2.43 -23.18
C PHE A 193 16.11 1.22 -22.55
N GLY A 194 14.98 1.48 -21.89
CA GLY A 194 14.17 0.46 -21.22
C GLY A 194 14.56 0.18 -19.76
N TYR A 195 15.57 0.86 -19.24
CA TYR A 195 16.04 0.75 -17.85
C TYR A 195 15.46 1.91 -17.01
N PRO A 196 14.62 1.61 -16.01
CA PRO A 196 14.18 2.62 -15.05
C PRO A 196 15.35 3.27 -14.32
N GLN A 197 15.36 4.60 -14.28
CA GLN A 197 16.36 5.42 -13.60
C GLN A 197 15.80 5.95 -12.27
N ASN A 198 16.25 7.12 -11.82
CA ASN A 198 15.73 7.74 -10.60
C ASN A 198 14.30 8.25 -10.81
N CYS A 199 13.35 7.67 -10.08
CA CYS A 199 11.93 8.03 -10.14
C CYS A 199 11.49 8.85 -8.92
N ALA A 200 12.42 9.49 -8.21
CA ALA A 200 12.13 10.32 -7.04
C ALA A 200 11.51 11.68 -7.46
N VAL A 201 10.26 11.91 -7.06
CA VAL A 201 9.51 13.14 -7.38
C VAL A 201 10.25 14.39 -6.89
N ASP A 202 10.81 14.35 -5.68
CA ASP A 202 11.49 15.51 -5.09
C ASP A 202 12.76 15.90 -5.86
N VAL A 203 13.40 14.92 -6.51
CA VAL A 203 14.59 15.13 -7.33
C VAL A 203 14.18 15.64 -8.71
N LEU A 204 13.18 15.01 -9.34
CA LEU A 204 12.65 15.42 -10.64
C LEU A 204 12.17 16.88 -10.63
N ARG A 205 11.53 17.32 -9.52
CA ARG A 205 11.05 18.70 -9.33
C ARG A 205 12.16 19.74 -9.24
N LEU A 206 13.44 19.35 -9.19
CA LEU A 206 14.53 20.33 -9.16
C LEU A 206 14.88 20.84 -10.56
N TYR A 207 14.75 19.99 -11.58
CA TYR A 207 15.15 20.31 -12.96
C TYR A 207 14.01 20.20 -13.97
N ILE A 208 12.92 19.49 -13.66
CA ILE A 208 11.70 19.45 -14.46
C ILE A 208 10.66 20.29 -13.75
N ASN A 209 10.63 21.59 -14.08
CA ASN A 209 9.75 22.58 -13.46
C ASN A 209 8.60 22.97 -14.40
N LEU A 210 7.41 23.13 -13.84
CA LEU A 210 6.24 23.71 -14.53
C LEU A 210 6.34 25.25 -14.72
N GLY A 211 7.55 25.83 -14.64
CA GLY A 211 7.76 27.29 -14.73
C GLY A 211 7.35 28.09 -13.48
N ASN A 212 7.02 27.42 -12.37
CA ASN A 212 6.57 28.08 -11.13
C ASN A 212 7.69 28.46 -10.15
N VAL A 213 8.95 28.17 -10.47
CA VAL A 213 10.10 28.46 -9.59
C VAL A 213 10.61 29.87 -9.91
N LYS A 214 10.73 30.72 -8.88
CA LYS A 214 11.34 32.04 -9.03
C LYS A 214 12.83 31.84 -9.36
N PRO A 215 13.42 32.63 -10.28
CA PRO A 215 14.82 32.44 -10.71
C PRO A 215 15.85 32.51 -9.57
N GLN A 216 15.50 33.11 -8.43
CA GLN A 216 16.36 33.19 -7.25
C GLN A 216 16.45 31.89 -6.43
N ASP A 217 15.52 30.95 -6.62
CA ASP A 217 15.45 29.66 -5.92
C ASP A 217 15.95 28.49 -6.80
N GLU A 218 16.47 28.77 -8.01
CA GLU A 218 17.04 27.73 -8.86
C GLU A 218 18.34 27.16 -8.27
N PRO A 219 18.41 25.85 -8.01
CA PRO A 219 19.61 25.24 -7.46
C PRO A 219 20.75 25.30 -8.48
N THR A 220 21.96 25.65 -8.02
CA THR A 220 23.16 25.70 -8.86
C THR A 220 23.46 24.33 -9.47
N PRO A 221 23.93 24.22 -10.72
CA PRO A 221 24.19 22.93 -11.39
C PRO A 221 25.04 21.95 -10.58
N GLU A 222 26.04 22.44 -9.83
CA GLU A 222 26.90 21.61 -8.98
C GLU A 222 26.16 20.99 -7.78
N GLN A 223 25.18 21.69 -7.22
CA GLN A 223 24.35 21.20 -6.11
C GLN A 223 23.37 20.11 -6.62
N LEU A 224 22.85 20.29 -7.83
CA LEU A 224 22.02 19.31 -8.52
C LEU A 224 22.79 18.01 -8.76
N THR A 225 24.00 18.09 -9.33
CA THR A 225 24.82 16.89 -9.60
C THR A 225 25.14 16.13 -8.32
N LYS A 226 25.43 16.83 -7.20
CA LYS A 226 25.69 16.18 -5.91
C LYS A 226 24.45 15.49 -5.32
N GLN A 227 23.25 16.05 -5.51
CA GLN A 227 22.02 15.41 -5.05
C GLN A 227 21.62 14.21 -5.92
N ILE A 228 21.88 14.26 -7.23
CA ILE A 228 21.56 13.19 -8.17
C ILE A 228 22.55 12.02 -8.05
N THR A 229 23.84 12.31 -7.88
CA THR A 229 24.90 11.29 -7.77
C THR A 229 25.17 10.84 -6.33
N GLY A 230 24.66 11.57 -5.35
CA GLY A 230 24.84 11.30 -3.93
C GLY A 230 24.12 10.03 -3.46
N ALA A 231 24.61 9.45 -2.37
CA ALA A 231 23.97 8.28 -1.76
C ALA A 231 22.62 8.59 -1.07
N ILE A 232 22.28 9.87 -0.93
CA ILE A 232 21.05 10.37 -0.29
C ILE A 232 20.37 11.32 -1.26
N ASP A 233 19.26 10.89 -1.84
CA ASP A 233 18.50 11.63 -2.86
C ASP A 233 17.13 12.11 -2.34
N TRP A 234 16.76 11.81 -1.09
CA TRP A 234 15.46 12.14 -0.49
C TRP A 234 15.51 13.32 0.49
N ARG A 235 16.67 13.94 0.72
CA ARG A 235 16.81 15.08 1.64
C ARG A 235 17.87 16.05 1.14
N ARG A 236 17.51 17.34 1.08
CA ARG A 236 18.42 18.42 0.64
C ARG A 236 19.27 18.93 1.80
N GLU A 237 20.51 19.31 1.49
CA GLU A 237 21.37 20.03 2.42
C GLU A 237 20.90 21.49 2.59
N GLY A 238 21.21 22.11 3.73
CA GLY A 238 20.92 23.53 3.97
C GLY A 238 19.51 23.86 4.45
N ILE A 239 18.63 22.87 4.65
CA ILE A 239 17.30 23.08 5.24
C ILE A 239 17.44 23.67 6.65
N ARG A 240 16.71 24.76 6.94
CA ARG A 240 16.73 25.42 8.26
C ARG A 240 15.32 25.70 8.76
N TYR A 241 15.07 25.36 10.02
CA TYR A 241 13.84 25.66 10.71
C TYR A 241 14.10 26.50 11.96
N LYS A 242 13.18 27.41 12.29
CA LYS A 242 13.20 28.16 13.56
C LYS A 242 13.00 27.25 14.77
N LYS A 243 12.17 26.21 14.61
CA LYS A 243 11.88 25.19 15.64
C LYS A 243 12.03 23.82 15.01
N ASN A 244 12.81 22.95 15.66
CA ASN A 244 13.02 21.59 15.19
C ASN A 244 12.00 20.67 15.86
N GLU A 245 11.11 20.09 15.06
CA GLU A 245 9.96 19.32 15.54
C GLU A 245 9.77 18.05 14.73
N VAL A 246 9.38 16.97 15.40
CA VAL A 246 9.02 15.70 14.77
C VAL A 246 7.68 15.24 15.32
N TYR A 247 6.73 15.00 14.42
CA TYR A 247 5.43 14.42 14.72
C TYR A 247 5.40 12.98 14.21
N ILE A 248 4.98 12.05 15.05
CA ILE A 248 4.89 10.61 14.75
C ILE A 248 3.46 10.16 14.93
N ASP A 249 2.90 9.65 13.85
CA ASP A 249 1.55 9.12 13.80
C ASP A 249 1.62 7.61 13.57
N ILE A 250 1.21 6.85 14.58
CA ILE A 250 1.04 5.40 14.45
C ILE A 250 -0.42 5.15 14.09
N LEU A 251 -0.63 4.76 12.84
CA LEU A 251 -1.94 4.50 12.28
C LEU A 251 -2.10 3.00 12.10
N GLU A 252 -3.03 2.40 12.82
CA GLU A 252 -3.35 0.98 12.74
C GLU A 252 -4.72 0.77 12.09
N SER A 253 -4.78 -0.18 11.17
CA SER A 253 -6.03 -0.66 10.56
C SER A 253 -6.25 -2.10 10.99
N VAL A 254 -7.34 -2.33 11.72
CA VAL A 254 -7.71 -3.67 12.19
C VAL A 254 -8.57 -4.36 11.14
N ASN A 255 -8.06 -5.46 10.58
CA ASN A 255 -8.83 -6.34 9.70
C ASN A 255 -9.27 -7.56 10.51
N LEU A 256 -10.58 -7.76 10.60
CA LEU A 256 -11.19 -8.81 11.39
C LEU A 256 -12.26 -9.49 10.56
N LEU A 257 -12.24 -10.83 10.50
CA LEU A 257 -13.31 -11.64 9.95
C LEU A 257 -13.76 -12.65 11.00
N ILE A 258 -15.01 -12.54 11.44
CA ILE A 258 -15.62 -13.49 12.38
C ILE A 258 -16.61 -14.40 11.63
N SER A 259 -16.61 -15.70 11.94
CA SER A 259 -17.61 -16.65 11.46
C SER A 259 -19.00 -16.39 12.06
N SER A 260 -20.03 -16.99 11.47
CA SER A 260 -21.39 -16.96 12.04
C SER A 260 -21.49 -17.66 13.40
N THR A 261 -20.57 -18.56 13.72
CA THR A 261 -20.47 -19.24 15.02
C THR A 261 -19.73 -18.42 16.09
N GLY A 262 -19.18 -17.25 15.72
CA GLY A 262 -18.43 -16.39 16.63
C GLY A 262 -16.93 -16.70 16.73
N GLY A 263 -16.42 -17.63 15.91
CA GLY A 263 -14.99 -17.92 15.79
C GLY A 263 -14.26 -16.86 14.96
N VAL A 264 -13.07 -16.45 15.40
CA VAL A 264 -12.24 -15.50 14.65
C VAL A 264 -11.54 -16.26 13.51
N LEU A 265 -11.89 -15.94 12.26
CA LEU A 265 -11.33 -16.56 11.05
C LEU A 265 -10.07 -15.83 10.56
N ARG A 266 -10.05 -14.50 10.69
CA ARG A 266 -8.90 -13.66 10.35
C ARG A 266 -8.84 -12.52 11.35
N SER A 267 -7.67 -12.28 11.89
CA SER A 267 -7.39 -11.14 12.77
C SER A 267 -5.98 -10.67 12.47
N GLU A 268 -5.87 -9.49 11.89
CA GLU A 268 -4.59 -8.87 11.57
C GLU A 268 -4.68 -7.37 11.77
N VAL A 269 -3.56 -6.77 12.12
CA VAL A 269 -3.39 -5.33 12.18
C VAL A 269 -2.35 -4.95 11.16
N THR A 270 -2.76 -4.10 10.21
CA THR A 270 -1.83 -3.42 9.32
C THR A 270 -1.57 -2.04 9.89
N GLY A 271 -0.35 -1.82 10.37
CA GLY A 271 0.08 -0.54 10.92
C GLY A 271 1.00 0.21 9.96
N ARG A 272 0.95 1.53 10.00
CA ARG A 272 1.92 2.41 9.34
C ARG A 272 2.39 3.50 10.30
N VAL A 273 3.67 3.83 10.20
CA VAL A 273 4.30 4.90 10.96
C VAL A 273 4.51 6.07 10.01
N GLN A 274 3.68 7.07 10.15
CA GLN A 274 3.71 8.30 9.36
C GLN A 274 4.43 9.37 10.18
N MET A 275 5.42 10.02 9.58
CA MET A 275 6.23 11.04 10.24
C MET A 275 6.05 12.37 9.51
N ASN A 276 6.03 13.45 10.29
CA ASN A 276 6.20 14.80 9.77
C ASN A 276 7.42 15.43 10.47
N THR A 277 8.50 15.57 9.72
CA THR A 277 9.78 16.04 10.24
C THR A 277 10.10 17.44 9.73
N LYS A 278 10.26 18.38 10.67
CA LYS A 278 10.73 19.74 10.45
C LYS A 278 12.06 19.90 11.16
N LEU A 279 13.12 19.41 10.52
CA LEU A 279 14.46 19.33 11.11
C LEU A 279 15.46 20.13 10.29
N THR A 280 16.37 20.81 10.97
CA THR A 280 17.46 21.57 10.34
C THR A 280 18.60 20.64 9.95
N GLY A 281 19.21 20.89 8.79
CA GLY A 281 20.40 20.18 8.32
C GLY A 281 20.12 18.75 7.85
N MET A 282 21.07 17.85 8.11
CA MET A 282 21.07 16.45 7.70
C MET A 282 21.15 15.54 8.93
N PRO A 283 20.07 15.47 9.75
CA PRO A 283 20.08 14.70 10.98
C PRO A 283 20.02 13.19 10.70
N GLU A 284 20.75 12.42 11.50
CA GLU A 284 20.57 10.96 11.60
C GLU A 284 19.60 10.66 12.74
N CYS A 285 18.48 10.02 12.41
CA CYS A 285 17.48 9.59 13.37
C CYS A 285 17.62 8.11 13.71
N LYS A 286 17.43 7.77 14.99
CA LYS A 286 17.28 6.39 15.47
C LYS A 286 15.92 6.23 16.12
N PHE A 287 15.12 5.31 15.61
CA PHE A 287 13.76 5.03 16.06
C PHE A 287 13.68 3.59 16.58
N GLY A 288 13.10 3.42 17.76
CA GLY A 288 12.96 2.14 18.44
C GLY A 288 11.51 1.86 18.82
N LEU A 289 11.04 0.66 18.46
CA LEU A 289 9.74 0.11 18.83
C LEU A 289 9.89 -0.96 19.92
N ASN A 290 8.80 -1.32 20.57
CA ASN A 290 8.73 -2.44 21.53
C ASN A 290 8.64 -3.81 20.83
N ASP A 291 9.49 -4.04 19.84
CA ASP A 291 9.63 -5.34 19.17
C ASP A 291 10.11 -6.40 20.18
N LYS A 292 9.40 -7.52 20.23
CA LYS A 292 9.67 -8.67 21.10
C LYS A 292 11.12 -9.15 20.97
N LEU A 293 11.68 -9.17 19.75
CA LEU A 293 13.06 -9.60 19.52
C LEU A 293 14.10 -8.65 20.12
N VAL A 294 13.80 -7.35 20.17
CA VAL A 294 14.67 -6.35 20.84
C VAL A 294 14.59 -6.54 22.35
N ILE A 295 13.38 -6.72 22.87
CA ILE A 295 13.13 -6.83 24.30
C ILE A 295 13.76 -8.10 24.86
N GLU A 296 13.67 -9.24 24.16
CA GLU A 296 14.29 -10.50 24.57
C GLU A 296 15.81 -10.41 24.64
N LYS A 297 16.45 -9.70 23.68
CA LYS A 297 17.91 -9.44 23.72
C LYS A 297 18.32 -8.54 24.89
N GLU A 298 17.49 -7.59 25.28
CA GLU A 298 17.75 -6.70 26.42
C GLU A 298 17.35 -7.31 27.78
N SER A 299 16.41 -8.27 27.82
CA SER A 299 15.92 -8.86 29.06
C SER A 299 16.62 -10.18 29.39
N SER A 300 17.90 -10.08 29.73
CA SER A 300 18.67 -11.12 30.44
C SER A 300 18.25 -11.25 31.93
N ALA A 301 17.24 -10.50 32.38
CA ALA A 301 16.83 -10.39 33.77
C ALA A 301 15.30 -10.55 33.95
N GLY A 302 14.82 -11.80 33.92
CA GLY A 302 13.68 -12.32 34.70
C GLY A 302 12.27 -11.71 34.59
N ARG A 303 12.04 -10.57 33.90
CA ARG A 303 10.71 -9.98 33.72
C ARG A 303 10.27 -10.07 32.26
N LYS A 304 9.24 -10.88 31.98
CA LYS A 304 8.52 -10.90 30.71
C LYS A 304 7.92 -9.51 30.44
N LYS A 305 8.63 -8.66 29.71
CA LYS A 305 8.05 -7.44 29.12
C LYS A 305 7.20 -7.87 27.93
N SER A 306 6.00 -7.30 27.80
CA SER A 306 5.11 -7.52 26.66
C SER A 306 5.68 -6.84 25.41
N GLY A 307 6.54 -7.54 24.68
CA GLY A 307 6.95 -7.15 23.34
C GLY A 307 5.90 -7.55 22.32
N VAL A 308 5.83 -6.79 21.23
CA VAL A 308 4.98 -7.14 20.09
C VAL A 308 5.82 -7.89 19.07
N GLU A 309 5.28 -9.01 18.60
CA GLU A 309 5.86 -9.76 17.51
C GLU A 309 5.37 -9.16 16.20
N ILE A 310 6.29 -8.51 15.48
CA ILE A 310 6.00 -7.92 14.17
C ILE A 310 6.32 -8.99 13.13
N ASP A 311 5.29 -9.45 12.42
CA ASP A 311 5.44 -10.53 11.42
C ASP A 311 6.26 -10.04 10.23
N ASP A 312 5.82 -8.93 9.65
CA ASP A 312 6.41 -8.33 8.47
C ASP A 312 6.55 -6.83 8.67
N CYS A 313 7.65 -6.25 8.18
CA CYS A 313 7.84 -4.81 8.12
C CYS A 313 8.43 -4.40 6.77
N THR A 314 7.89 -3.32 6.22
CA THR A 314 8.44 -2.64 5.06
C THR A 314 8.90 -1.26 5.49
N PHE A 315 9.98 -0.79 4.88
CA PHE A 315 10.64 0.46 5.25
C PHE A 315 10.72 1.40 4.06
N HIS A 316 10.69 2.69 4.37
CA HIS A 316 11.10 3.72 3.44
C HIS A 316 12.57 3.53 3.05
N ARG A 317 12.93 3.93 1.81
CA ARG A 317 14.30 3.84 1.29
C ARG A 317 15.35 4.57 2.13
N CYS A 318 14.93 5.50 2.99
CA CYS A 318 15.83 6.22 3.89
C CYS A 318 16.39 5.38 5.03
N VAL A 319 15.81 4.20 5.29
CA VAL A 319 16.21 3.29 6.36
C VAL A 319 17.40 2.43 5.95
N ARG A 320 18.39 2.37 6.84
CA ARG A 320 19.59 1.54 6.65
C ARG A 320 19.33 0.11 7.16
N LEU A 321 18.85 -0.75 6.26
CA LEU A 321 18.48 -2.15 6.56
C LEU A 321 19.60 -2.95 7.25
N GLY A 322 20.86 -2.79 6.82
CA GLY A 322 21.98 -3.55 7.43
C GLY A 322 22.17 -3.29 8.93
N LYS A 323 21.81 -2.11 9.45
CA LYS A 323 21.82 -1.83 10.90
C LYS A 323 20.58 -2.39 11.60
N PHE A 324 19.45 -2.43 10.90
CA PHE A 324 18.20 -2.98 11.44
C PHE A 324 18.29 -4.49 11.67
N ASP A 325 18.95 -5.25 10.79
CA ASP A 325 19.08 -6.70 10.96
C ASP A 325 19.89 -7.09 12.20
N THR A 326 20.84 -6.23 12.61
CA THR A 326 21.70 -6.47 13.78
C THR A 326 21.02 -6.03 15.09
N ASP A 327 20.69 -4.74 15.17
CA ASP A 327 20.27 -4.07 16.40
C ASP A 327 18.75 -3.92 16.52
N ARG A 328 18.00 -4.29 15.47
CA ARG A 328 16.55 -4.05 15.34
C ARG A 328 16.15 -2.59 15.61
N THR A 329 17.12 -1.67 15.41
CA THR A 329 16.96 -0.23 15.58
C THR A 329 16.90 0.42 14.20
N ILE A 330 15.85 1.20 13.96
CA ILE A 330 15.61 1.83 12.66
C ILE A 330 16.45 3.10 12.59
N THR A 331 17.54 3.05 11.82
CA THR A 331 18.44 4.20 11.60
C THR A 331 18.23 4.78 10.21
N PHE A 332 17.95 6.07 10.12
CA PHE A 332 17.60 6.74 8.86
C PHE A 332 17.90 8.23 8.89
N ILE A 333 17.95 8.84 7.70
CA ILE A 333 17.94 10.31 7.55
C ILE A 333 16.56 10.68 6.99
N PRO A 334 15.69 11.38 7.73
CA PRO A 334 14.30 11.60 7.32
C PRO A 334 14.21 12.53 6.10
N PRO A 335 13.36 12.21 5.10
CA PRO A 335 12.88 13.20 4.15
C PRO A 335 12.30 14.42 4.87
N ASP A 336 12.26 15.58 4.21
CA ASP A 336 11.68 16.78 4.80
C ASP A 336 10.14 16.78 4.67
N GLY A 337 9.43 17.20 5.72
CA GLY A 337 7.97 17.18 5.74
C GLY A 337 7.38 15.79 6.03
N GLU A 338 6.29 15.47 5.36
CA GLU A 338 5.44 14.30 5.64
C GLU A 338 5.82 13.08 4.80
N PHE A 339 6.08 11.95 5.44
CA PHE A 339 6.40 10.70 4.76
C PHE A 339 6.01 9.47 5.59
N GLU A 340 5.81 8.32 4.94
CA GLU A 340 5.65 7.02 5.61
C GLU A 340 7.03 6.42 5.88
N LEU A 341 7.42 6.25 7.14
CA LEU A 341 8.71 5.68 7.54
C LEU A 341 8.72 4.15 7.37
N MET A 342 7.66 3.51 7.85
CA MET A 342 7.53 2.05 7.80
C MET A 342 6.07 1.63 7.83
N ARG A 343 5.81 0.46 7.28
CA ARG A 343 4.56 -0.28 7.43
C ARG A 343 4.87 -1.61 8.11
N TYR A 344 3.97 -2.09 8.93
CA TYR A 344 4.14 -3.33 9.66
C TYR A 344 2.83 -4.10 9.71
N ARG A 345 2.94 -5.41 9.90
CA ARG A 345 1.80 -6.30 10.08
C ARG A 345 1.98 -7.13 11.34
N VAL A 346 0.90 -7.29 12.08
CA VAL A 346 0.81 -8.12 13.30
C VAL A 346 -0.44 -8.98 13.21
N ASN A 347 -0.29 -10.29 13.30
CA ASN A 347 -1.40 -11.24 13.29
C ASN A 347 -1.67 -11.81 14.70
N ASP A 348 -0.66 -11.84 15.56
CA ASP A 348 -0.77 -12.45 16.89
C ASP A 348 -1.22 -11.46 17.98
N ASN A 349 -1.98 -11.97 18.95
CA ASN A 349 -2.43 -11.25 20.15
C ASN A 349 -3.09 -9.88 19.89
N VAL A 350 -3.78 -9.75 18.76
CA VAL A 350 -4.50 -8.52 18.40
C VAL A 350 -5.64 -8.24 19.39
N ASN A 351 -5.64 -7.05 19.98
CA ASN A 351 -6.73 -6.58 20.82
C ASN A 351 -7.90 -6.13 19.96
N ILE A 352 -8.93 -6.97 19.89
CA ILE A 352 -10.17 -6.71 19.14
C ILE A 352 -10.95 -5.56 19.80
N PRO A 353 -11.14 -4.39 19.16
CA PRO A 353 -11.76 -3.22 19.80
C PRO A 353 -13.27 -3.37 20.03
N PHE A 354 -14.00 -4.07 19.14
CA PHE A 354 -15.45 -4.21 19.20
C PHE A 354 -15.89 -5.67 19.05
N ARG A 355 -16.47 -6.26 20.08
CA ARG A 355 -17.08 -7.59 19.97
C ARG A 355 -18.54 -7.44 19.57
N LEU A 356 -18.91 -7.97 18.41
CA LEU A 356 -20.28 -8.00 17.91
C LEU A 356 -20.85 -9.41 18.04
N ILE A 357 -22.07 -9.50 18.56
CA ILE A 357 -22.82 -10.75 18.71
C ILE A 357 -24.15 -10.57 17.98
N PRO A 358 -24.21 -10.92 16.68
CA PRO A 358 -25.44 -10.89 15.92
C PRO A 358 -26.28 -12.14 16.19
N ALA A 359 -27.60 -11.97 16.24
CA ALA A 359 -28.59 -13.03 16.27
C ALA A 359 -29.69 -12.68 15.26
N VAL A 360 -29.81 -13.51 14.22
CA VAL A 360 -30.77 -13.32 13.13
C VAL A 360 -31.77 -14.46 13.18
N GLN A 361 -33.05 -14.13 13.26
CA GLN A 361 -34.16 -15.08 13.30
C GLN A 361 -35.12 -14.77 12.15
N GLU A 362 -35.29 -15.72 11.24
CA GLU A 362 -36.27 -15.62 10.15
C GLU A 362 -37.54 -16.36 10.57
N GLU A 363 -38.65 -15.61 10.72
CA GLU A 363 -39.95 -16.16 11.06
C GLU A 363 -40.78 -16.30 9.78
N GLY A 364 -40.75 -17.49 9.18
CA GLY A 364 -41.47 -17.79 7.93
C GLY A 364 -40.90 -17.02 6.74
N GLN A 365 -41.77 -16.50 5.87
CA GLN A 365 -41.37 -15.77 4.64
C GLN A 365 -41.61 -14.25 4.73
N THR A 366 -42.19 -13.76 5.83
CA THR A 366 -42.73 -12.40 5.92
C THR A 366 -42.12 -11.58 7.04
N LYS A 367 -41.39 -12.19 7.97
CA LYS A 367 -40.73 -11.49 9.08
C LYS A 367 -39.30 -11.97 9.30
N CYS A 368 -38.43 -11.03 9.62
CA CYS A 368 -37.07 -11.31 10.05
C CYS A 368 -36.72 -10.39 11.23
N SER A 369 -36.31 -10.95 12.36
CA SER A 369 -35.85 -10.19 13.52
C SER A 369 -34.34 -10.27 13.63
N ILE A 370 -33.70 -9.12 13.81
CA ILE A 370 -32.25 -9.00 13.95
C ILE A 370 -31.96 -8.35 15.30
N ASN A 371 -31.24 -9.07 16.15
CA ASN A 371 -30.71 -8.57 17.41
C ASN A 371 -29.19 -8.51 17.33
N LEU A 372 -28.62 -7.35 17.62
CA LEU A 372 -27.19 -7.14 17.62
C LEU A 372 -26.75 -6.57 18.97
N LYS A 373 -25.91 -7.32 19.68
CA LYS A 373 -25.19 -6.82 20.87
C LYS A 373 -23.78 -6.40 20.46
N VAL A 374 -23.37 -5.21 20.88
CA VAL A 374 -22.04 -4.66 20.59
C VAL A 374 -21.36 -4.28 21.90
N ILE A 375 -20.13 -4.74 22.09
CA ILE A 375 -19.35 -4.55 23.31
C ILE A 375 -18.02 -3.91 22.93
N ALA A 376 -17.68 -2.77 23.53
CA ALA A 376 -16.37 -2.14 23.37
C ALA A 376 -15.34 -2.79 24.30
N ASN A 377 -14.24 -3.31 23.75
CA ASN A 377 -13.18 -3.98 24.51
C ASN A 377 -11.89 -3.15 24.56
N PHE A 378 -12.03 -1.88 24.93
CA PHE A 378 -10.92 -0.96 25.22
C PHE A 378 -11.22 -0.18 26.51
N SER A 379 -10.20 0.51 27.04
CA SER A 379 -10.29 1.22 28.32
C SER A 379 -11.45 2.23 28.37
N GLU A 380 -12.14 2.33 29.51
CA GLU A 380 -13.21 3.30 29.79
C GLU A 380 -12.77 4.76 29.64
N LYS A 381 -11.46 5.03 29.79
CA LYS A 381 -10.88 6.37 29.59
C LYS A 381 -10.92 6.81 28.12
N LEU A 382 -11.01 5.86 27.20
CA LEU A 382 -11.02 6.08 25.76
C LEU A 382 -12.45 6.02 25.23
N PHE A 383 -12.68 6.67 24.10
CA PHE A 383 -13.93 6.60 23.37
C PHE A 383 -13.64 6.43 21.88
N ALA A 384 -14.41 5.55 21.23
CA ALA A 384 -14.41 5.48 19.78
C ALA A 384 -15.26 6.61 19.20
N THR A 385 -14.86 7.09 18.03
CA THR A 385 -15.54 8.11 17.24
C THR A 385 -15.89 7.55 15.88
N HIS A 386 -16.85 8.18 15.21
CA HIS A 386 -17.27 7.81 13.85
C HIS A 386 -17.62 6.32 13.72
N VAL A 387 -18.29 5.77 14.73
CA VAL A 387 -18.68 4.36 14.72
C VAL A 387 -19.90 4.20 13.82
N VAL A 388 -19.74 3.43 12.74
CA VAL A 388 -20.81 3.11 11.79
C VAL A 388 -20.88 1.61 11.64
N ILE A 389 -21.99 1.02 12.06
CA ILE A 389 -22.26 -0.41 11.92
C ILE A 389 -23.30 -0.59 10.83
N LYS A 390 -22.92 -1.29 9.76
CA LYS A 390 -23.80 -1.59 8.64
C LYS A 390 -24.26 -3.04 8.75
N ILE A 391 -25.55 -3.20 9.00
CA ILE A 391 -26.21 -4.49 9.18
C ILE A 391 -26.99 -4.78 7.89
N PRO A 392 -26.54 -5.71 7.05
CA PRO A 392 -27.25 -6.04 5.83
C PRO A 392 -28.60 -6.67 6.14
N VAL A 393 -29.60 -6.36 5.32
CA VAL A 393 -30.95 -6.90 5.43
C VAL A 393 -31.38 -7.55 4.11
N PRO A 394 -32.41 -8.42 4.11
CA PRO A 394 -32.95 -8.97 2.87
C PRO A 394 -33.45 -7.88 1.91
N LYS A 395 -33.23 -8.06 0.60
CA LYS A 395 -33.63 -7.07 -0.44
C LYS A 395 -35.13 -6.83 -0.52
N ASN A 396 -35.94 -7.77 -0.05
CA ASN A 396 -37.40 -7.70 -0.01
C ASN A 396 -37.94 -7.03 1.26
N THR A 397 -37.10 -6.34 2.04
CA THR A 397 -37.53 -5.60 3.23
C THR A 397 -38.37 -4.37 2.83
N SER A 398 -39.64 -4.34 3.25
CA SER A 398 -40.56 -3.21 3.01
C SER A 398 -40.54 -2.19 4.15
N LYS A 399 -40.61 -2.66 5.39
CA LYS A 399 -40.62 -1.82 6.59
C LYS A 399 -39.68 -2.38 7.65
N SER A 400 -39.05 -1.50 8.41
CA SER A 400 -38.18 -1.85 9.53
C SER A 400 -38.61 -1.10 10.78
N LYS A 401 -38.91 -1.82 11.86
CA LYS A 401 -39.10 -1.24 13.20
C LYS A 401 -37.80 -1.43 13.97
N ILE A 402 -37.09 -0.35 14.26
CA ILE A 402 -35.75 -0.39 14.86
C ILE A 402 -35.80 0.22 16.26
N LYS A 403 -35.28 -0.51 17.24
CA LYS A 403 -35.01 -0.05 18.61
C LYS A 403 -33.51 -0.14 18.85
N ASN A 404 -32.89 0.94 19.29
CA ASN A 404 -31.45 1.00 19.56
C ASN A 404 -31.19 1.73 20.86
N SER A 405 -30.18 1.30 21.63
CA SER A 405 -29.85 1.94 22.91
C SER A 405 -29.03 3.22 22.73
N PHE A 406 -28.03 3.22 21.84
CA PHE A 406 -27.15 4.37 21.57
C PHE A 406 -27.26 4.83 20.12
N GLY A 407 -26.92 6.10 19.86
CA GLY A 407 -26.81 6.65 18.51
C GLY A 407 -28.13 6.67 17.74
N ARG A 408 -28.04 6.65 16.40
CA ARG A 408 -29.19 6.66 15.50
C ARG A 408 -29.05 5.54 14.48
N ALA A 409 -30.03 4.64 14.43
CA ALA A 409 -30.14 3.60 13.42
C ALA A 409 -31.21 3.97 12.39
N LYS A 410 -30.91 3.78 11.11
CA LYS A 410 -31.85 4.02 10.01
C LYS A 410 -31.71 2.92 8.97
N TYR A 411 -32.83 2.46 8.43
CA TYR A 411 -32.84 1.61 7.24
C TYR A 411 -32.55 2.45 5.99
N GLU A 412 -31.55 2.04 5.22
CA GLU A 412 -31.13 2.66 3.96
C GLU A 412 -31.36 1.66 2.81
N PRO A 413 -32.48 1.80 2.04
CA PRO A 413 -32.84 0.85 0.98
C PRO A 413 -31.80 0.74 -0.14
N GLU A 414 -31.13 1.85 -0.49
CA GLU A 414 -30.07 1.90 -1.50
C GLU A 414 -28.91 0.94 -1.19
N GLN A 415 -28.60 0.79 0.10
CA GLN A 415 -27.54 -0.10 0.57
C GLN A 415 -28.04 -1.49 1.00
N ASN A 416 -29.36 -1.72 0.96
CA ASN A 416 -30.01 -2.92 1.51
C ASN A 416 -29.52 -3.23 2.94
N ALA A 417 -29.41 -2.20 3.79
CA ALA A 417 -28.83 -2.34 5.12
C ALA A 417 -29.46 -1.36 6.12
N ILE A 418 -29.46 -1.76 7.39
CA ILE A 418 -29.63 -0.85 8.52
C ILE A 418 -28.26 -0.26 8.84
N VAL A 419 -28.16 1.06 8.77
CA VAL A 419 -26.94 1.80 9.11
C VAL A 419 -27.11 2.42 10.47
N TRP A 420 -26.31 1.95 11.42
CA TRP A 420 -26.30 2.41 12.80
C TRP A 420 -25.09 3.30 13.06
N ARG A 421 -25.35 4.60 13.28
CA ARG A 421 -24.32 5.62 13.49
C ARG A 421 -24.26 6.04 14.96
N ILE A 422 -23.08 5.92 15.56
CA ILE A 422 -22.80 6.28 16.94
C ILE A 422 -21.64 7.28 16.93
N LYS A 423 -21.90 8.53 17.36
CA LYS A 423 -20.89 9.60 17.35
C LYS A 423 -19.74 9.33 18.34
N ARG A 424 -20.09 8.84 19.53
CA ARG A 424 -19.15 8.56 20.61
C ARG A 424 -19.55 7.26 21.30
N PHE A 425 -18.62 6.30 21.34
CA PHE A 425 -18.81 5.01 21.97
C PHE A 425 -17.79 4.85 23.11
N PRO A 426 -18.20 4.88 24.39
CA PRO A 426 -17.28 4.75 25.51
C PRO A 426 -16.70 3.33 25.62
N GLY A 427 -15.44 3.21 26.06
CA GLY A 427 -14.81 1.91 26.31
C GLY A 427 -15.55 1.11 27.38
N LYS A 428 -15.48 -0.23 27.30
CA LYS A 428 -16.22 -1.19 28.15
C LYS A 428 -17.74 -1.12 28.08
N ALA A 429 -18.32 -0.14 27.39
CA ALA A 429 -19.77 -0.03 27.28
C ALA A 429 -20.34 -1.11 26.36
N GLU A 430 -21.58 -1.49 26.65
CA GLU A 430 -22.38 -2.41 25.85
C GLU A 430 -23.60 -1.68 25.29
N CYS A 431 -23.94 -1.96 24.05
CA CYS A 431 -25.17 -1.47 23.45
C CYS A 431 -25.86 -2.57 22.64
N MET A 432 -27.16 -2.39 22.45
CA MET A 432 -28.00 -3.35 21.74
C MET A 432 -28.86 -2.63 20.70
N LEU A 433 -29.06 -3.32 19.58
CA LEU A 433 -29.99 -2.94 18.53
C LEU A 433 -30.90 -4.13 18.24
N SER A 434 -32.20 -3.89 18.23
CA SER A 434 -33.24 -4.85 17.85
C SER A 434 -34.00 -4.27 16.66
N ALA A 435 -34.08 -5.02 15.57
CA ALA A 435 -34.76 -4.61 14.37
C ALA A 435 -35.72 -5.69 13.89
N ASP A 436 -37.00 -5.36 13.80
CA ASP A 436 -38.03 -6.22 13.22
C ASP A 436 -38.30 -5.77 11.79
N LEU A 437 -38.06 -6.67 10.84
CA LEU A 437 -38.19 -6.44 9.41
C LEU A 437 -39.45 -7.12 8.89
N GLU A 438 -40.26 -6.35 8.17
CA GLU A 438 -41.37 -6.87 7.37
C GLU A 438 -40.86 -7.15 5.95
N LEU A 439 -41.02 -8.38 5.50
CA LEU A 439 -40.56 -8.86 4.20
C LEU A 439 -41.74 -9.03 3.24
N VAL A 440 -41.55 -8.58 1.99
CA VAL A 440 -42.50 -8.82 0.91
C VAL A 440 -42.29 -10.23 0.36
N ARG A 441 -43.40 -10.97 0.22
CA ARG A 441 -43.38 -12.30 -0.37
C ARG A 441 -42.99 -12.21 -1.84
N THR A 442 -41.97 -12.96 -2.25
CA THR A 442 -41.51 -13.00 -3.64
C THR A 442 -42.04 -14.27 -4.32
N VAL A 443 -42.37 -14.17 -5.61
CA VAL A 443 -42.87 -15.29 -6.43
C VAL A 443 -41.79 -16.37 -6.64
N ARG A 444 -40.51 -15.97 -6.61
CA ARG A 444 -39.35 -16.87 -6.65
C ARG A 444 -38.50 -16.63 -5.39
N PRO A 445 -38.62 -17.44 -4.34
CA PRO A 445 -37.83 -17.27 -3.13
C PRO A 445 -36.36 -17.57 -3.44
N LYS A 446 -35.52 -16.53 -3.43
CA LYS A 446 -34.06 -16.69 -3.45
C LYS A 446 -33.56 -16.62 -2.01
N ALA A 447 -32.78 -17.63 -1.60
CA ALA A 447 -32.14 -17.63 -0.30
C ALA A 447 -31.32 -16.34 -0.13
N TRP A 448 -31.50 -15.67 1.01
CA TRP A 448 -30.75 -14.46 1.32
C TRP A 448 -29.27 -14.81 1.45
N ALA A 449 -28.43 -14.13 0.67
CA ALA A 449 -26.99 -14.39 0.62
C ALA A 449 -26.22 -14.02 1.91
N ARG A 450 -26.90 -13.40 2.90
CA ARG A 450 -26.36 -13.00 4.21
C ARG A 450 -24.96 -12.37 4.11
N PRO A 451 -24.85 -11.16 3.52
CA PRO A 451 -23.59 -10.43 3.53
C PRO A 451 -23.12 -10.24 4.99
N PRO A 452 -21.81 -10.14 5.25
CA PRO A 452 -21.32 -9.88 6.59
C PRO A 452 -21.70 -8.45 7.04
N ILE A 453 -21.91 -8.28 8.35
CA ILE A 453 -21.97 -6.97 9.00
C ILE A 453 -20.60 -6.32 8.87
N SER A 454 -20.56 -5.06 8.44
CA SER A 454 -19.34 -4.26 8.41
C SER A 454 -19.35 -3.19 9.48
N VAL A 455 -18.19 -2.93 10.09
CA VAL A 455 -18.04 -1.90 11.12
C VAL A 455 -16.93 -0.94 10.72
N GLU A 456 -17.22 0.34 10.77
CA GLU A 456 -16.24 1.42 10.66
C GLU A 456 -16.14 2.10 12.03
N PHE A 457 -14.93 2.43 12.45
CA PHE A 457 -14.67 3.15 13.70
C PHE A 457 -13.30 3.81 13.67
N GLN A 458 -13.11 4.77 14.58
CA GLN A 458 -11.81 5.32 14.90
C GLN A 458 -11.64 5.46 16.42
N VAL A 459 -10.60 4.84 16.98
CA VAL A 459 -10.23 4.94 18.40
C VAL A 459 -8.90 5.68 18.51
N PRO A 460 -8.90 6.96 18.95
CA PRO A 460 -7.67 7.69 19.21
C PRO A 460 -7.00 7.19 20.50
N MET A 461 -5.67 7.33 20.57
CA MET A 461 -4.82 6.92 21.69
C MET A 461 -4.94 5.43 22.07
N PHE A 462 -5.27 4.59 21.09
CA PHE A 462 -5.37 3.13 21.24
C PHE A 462 -4.51 2.44 20.19
N THR A 463 -3.95 1.29 20.57
CA THR A 463 -3.20 0.37 19.71
C THR A 463 -3.80 -1.03 19.83
N ALA A 464 -4.27 -1.56 18.71
CA ALA A 464 -4.79 -2.93 18.63
C ALA A 464 -3.64 -3.94 18.65
N SER A 465 -2.51 -3.61 18.04
CA SER A 465 -1.32 -4.49 18.03
C SER A 465 -0.52 -4.47 19.34
N GLY A 466 -0.68 -3.41 20.15
CA GLY A 466 0.17 -3.13 21.30
C GLY A 466 1.54 -2.53 20.96
N VAL A 467 1.77 -2.10 19.71
CA VAL A 467 3.02 -1.43 19.31
C VAL A 467 3.10 -0.06 19.96
N HIS A 468 4.26 0.25 20.54
CA HIS A 468 4.55 1.52 21.19
C HIS A 468 5.95 2.00 20.83
N VAL A 469 6.09 3.32 20.66
CA VAL A 469 7.40 3.95 20.46
C VAL A 469 8.17 3.95 21.77
N ARG A 470 9.34 3.30 21.79
CA ARG A 470 10.26 3.35 22.93
C ARG A 470 11.07 4.64 22.94
N PHE A 471 11.63 5.00 21.78
CA PHE A 471 12.42 6.22 21.64
C PHE A 471 12.50 6.69 20.19
N LEU A 472 12.67 8.01 20.05
CA LEU A 472 13.21 8.65 18.86
C LEU A 472 14.40 9.51 19.29
N ARG A 473 15.60 9.20 18.78
CA ARG A 473 16.81 10.00 18.98
C ARG A 473 17.16 10.69 17.67
N VAL A 474 17.48 11.97 17.74
CA VAL A 474 17.87 12.80 16.60
C VAL A 474 19.30 13.26 16.85
N TYR A 475 20.21 12.92 15.93
CA TYR A 475 21.61 13.29 16.00
C TYR A 475 21.90 14.24 14.85
N ASP A 476 22.37 15.44 15.16
CA ASP A 476 22.83 16.41 14.15
C ASP A 476 24.15 17.05 14.63
N LYS A 477 24.99 17.46 13.68
CA LYS A 477 26.28 18.10 13.97
C LYS A 477 26.13 19.40 14.76
N ALA A 478 25.02 20.12 14.57
CA ALA A 478 24.73 21.36 15.29
C ALA A 478 24.17 21.15 16.71
N GLY A 479 23.85 19.91 17.10
CA GLY A 479 23.45 19.58 18.48
C GLY A 479 22.18 20.26 18.99
N TYR A 480 21.23 20.58 18.11
CA TYR A 480 20.01 21.31 18.49
C TYR A 480 19.00 20.45 19.28
N HIS A 481 18.21 21.11 20.13
CA HIS A 481 17.08 20.48 20.80
C HIS A 481 15.93 20.18 19.81
N THR A 482 15.30 19.01 19.95
CA THR A 482 14.19 18.57 19.08
C THR A 482 12.95 18.23 19.90
N ASN A 483 11.82 18.85 19.56
CA ASN A 483 10.51 18.51 20.14
C ASN A 483 9.92 17.31 19.41
N ARG A 484 9.39 16.34 20.17
CA ARG A 484 8.91 15.05 19.64
C ARG A 484 7.49 14.82 20.13
N TRP A 485 6.59 14.54 19.20
CA TRP A 485 5.19 14.23 19.47
C TRP A 485 4.85 12.86 18.92
N VAL A 486 4.06 12.10 19.66
CA VAL A 486 3.54 10.81 19.19
C VAL A 486 2.05 10.74 19.44
N ARG A 487 1.30 10.26 18.46
CA ARG A 487 -0.11 9.89 18.62
C ARG A 487 -0.38 8.53 18.02
N TYR A 488 -1.33 7.83 18.62
CA TYR A 488 -1.77 6.51 18.18
C TYR A 488 -3.22 6.61 17.72
N ILE A 489 -3.54 6.02 16.58
CA ILE A 489 -4.91 6.00 16.05
C ILE A 489 -5.17 4.63 15.48
N THR A 490 -6.18 3.95 16.01
CA THR A 490 -6.67 2.69 15.46
C THR A 490 -7.96 2.93 14.69
N LYS A 491 -8.05 2.41 13.47
CA LYS A 491 -9.22 2.46 12.60
C LYS A 491 -9.65 1.06 12.19
N ALA A 492 -10.90 0.94 11.75
CA ALA A 492 -11.33 -0.25 11.04
C ALA A 492 -10.69 -0.31 9.66
N GLY A 493 -10.11 -1.47 9.31
CA GLY A 493 -9.85 -1.83 7.92
C GLY A 493 -10.99 -2.71 7.41
N GLY A 494 -10.72 -3.96 7.05
CA GLY A 494 -11.73 -4.96 6.74
C GLY A 494 -12.33 -5.57 8.00
N TYR A 495 -13.24 -4.87 8.68
CA TYR A 495 -13.89 -5.35 9.91
C TYR A 495 -15.28 -5.93 9.62
N GLN A 496 -15.35 -7.26 9.48
CA GLN A 496 -16.51 -7.99 8.98
C GLN A 496 -16.91 -9.15 9.90
N ILE A 497 -18.22 -9.30 10.12
CA ILE A 497 -18.81 -10.37 10.93
C ILE A 497 -19.86 -11.10 10.09
N LYS A 498 -19.67 -12.39 9.82
CA LYS A 498 -20.65 -13.20 9.08
C LYS A 498 -21.90 -13.45 9.95
N ILE A 499 -23.07 -13.50 9.31
CA ILE A 499 -24.40 -13.70 9.93
C ILE A 499 -25.15 -14.87 9.33
#